data_AF-A0A3E0NRE3-F1
#
_entry.id   AF-A0A3E0NRE3-F1
#
_cell.length_a   1.000
_cell.length_b   1.000
_cell.length_c   1.000
_cell.angle_alpha   90.00
_cell.angle_beta   90.00
_cell.angle_gamma   90.00
#
_symmetry.space_group_name_H-M   'P 1'
#
loop_
_entity.id
_entity.type
_entity.pdbx_description
1 polymer ?
#
loop_
_entity_poly.entity_id
_entity_poly.type
_entity_poly.pdbx_seq_one_letter_code
_entity_poly.pdbx_strand_id
1 'polypeptide(L)'
;MEVARRTREKVARGHATLEVLAGRAREGAMKVSSFRDLDVWNRSIDLLPKVYQLLRQLPVEERFALADQIRRACVSIPANIAEGHARQHRKEYVQSLFVAKGSLAELQTLLVAGRKLDYFSSADTREVELEMEEIAKMLNGLVRSLRRRISRGS
;
A
#
# COMPACT_ATOMS: atom_id res chain seq x y z
N MET A 1 47.76 29.76 18.26
CA MET A 1 46.68 30.16 17.32
C MET A 1 46.31 29.07 16.29
N GLU A 2 46.97 27.90 16.26
CA GLU A 2 46.72 26.84 15.26
C GLU A 2 45.43 26.01 15.50
N VAL A 3 45.03 25.84 16.78
CA VAL A 3 43.99 24.87 17.17
C VAL A 3 42.58 25.36 16.80
N ALA A 4 42.31 26.67 16.87
CA ALA A 4 41.00 27.24 16.55
C ALA A 4 40.66 27.21 15.05
N ARG A 5 41.67 27.15 14.17
CA ARG A 5 41.47 27.09 12.70
C ARG A 5 41.02 25.70 12.25
N ARG A 6 41.54 24.63 12.87
CA ARG A 6 41.19 23.23 12.55
C ARG A 6 39.76 22.85 12.92
N THR A 7 39.18 23.49 13.94
CA THR A 7 37.80 23.20 14.37
C THR A 7 36.76 23.79 13.41
N ARG A 8 37.01 24.98 12.83
CA ARG A 8 36.09 25.60 11.86
C ARG A 8 36.06 24.87 10.51
N GLU A 9 37.18 24.31 10.04
CA GLU A 9 37.24 23.52 8.80
C GLU A 9 36.60 22.12 8.92
N LYS A 10 36.51 21.53 10.12
CA LYS A 10 35.79 20.25 10.33
C LYS A 10 34.27 20.44 10.38
N VAL A 11 33.81 21.53 10.99
CA VAL A 11 32.35 21.84 11.08
C VAL A 11 31.77 22.20 9.71
N ALA A 12 32.50 22.97 8.88
CA ALA A 12 32.07 23.31 7.52
C ALA A 12 31.95 22.08 6.59
N ARG A 13 32.84 21.08 6.74
CA ARG A 13 32.80 19.83 5.96
C ARG A 13 31.67 18.88 6.39
N GLY A 14 31.28 18.91 7.66
CA GLY A 14 30.13 18.15 8.17
C GLY A 14 28.79 18.67 7.65
N HIS A 15 28.61 20.00 7.60
CA HIS A 15 27.38 20.61 7.06
C HIS A 15 27.25 20.44 5.54
N ALA A 16 28.34 20.59 4.78
CA ALA A 16 28.34 20.39 3.32
C ALA A 16 28.00 18.93 2.92
N THR A 17 28.35 17.95 3.76
CA THR A 17 28.06 16.53 3.49
C THR A 17 26.57 16.21 3.71
N LEU A 18 25.92 16.86 4.69
CA LEU A 18 24.49 16.67 4.95
C LEU A 18 23.61 17.35 3.88
N GLU A 19 24.02 18.51 3.35
CA GLU A 19 23.30 19.18 2.26
C GLU A 19 23.44 18.45 0.91
N VAL A 20 24.60 17.86 0.62
CA VAL A 20 24.81 17.04 -0.58
C VAL A 20 24.05 15.71 -0.50
N LEU A 21 23.92 15.12 0.69
CA LEU A 21 23.09 13.92 0.90
C LEU A 21 21.58 14.23 0.88
N ALA A 22 21.16 15.39 1.40
CA ALA A 22 19.78 15.86 1.31
C ALA A 22 19.40 16.29 -0.12
N GLY A 23 20.36 16.81 -0.89
CA GLY A 23 20.18 17.20 -2.30
C GLY A 23 20.01 16.02 -3.25
N ARG A 24 20.71 14.91 -3.00
CA ARG A 24 20.63 13.67 -3.82
C ARG A 24 19.39 12.83 -3.52
N ALA A 25 18.77 12.96 -2.34
CA ALA A 25 17.51 12.27 -2.04
C ALA A 25 16.28 12.85 -2.78
N ARG A 26 16.45 13.98 -3.47
CA ARG A 26 15.42 14.61 -4.32
C ARG A 26 15.65 14.45 -5.82
N GLU A 27 16.61 13.60 -6.22
CA GLU A 27 16.85 13.29 -7.62
C GLU A 27 15.96 12.12 -8.07
N GLY A 28 14.91 12.47 -8.82
CA GLY A 28 14.13 11.54 -9.62
C GLY A 28 13.00 10.84 -8.87
N ALA A 29 11.94 11.57 -8.51
CA ALA A 29 10.64 10.91 -8.32
C ALA A 29 10.32 10.16 -9.61
N MET A 30 10.52 8.83 -9.61
CA MET A 30 10.26 8.01 -10.79
C MET A 30 8.89 8.36 -11.33
N LYS A 31 8.85 8.76 -12.60
CA LYS A 31 7.60 9.08 -13.28
C LYS A 31 6.81 7.78 -13.37
N VAL A 32 5.81 7.63 -12.50
CA VAL A 32 4.86 6.51 -12.55
C VAL A 32 4.29 6.45 -13.95
N SER A 33 4.65 5.40 -14.67
CA SER A 33 4.29 5.16 -16.07
C SER A 33 3.40 3.92 -16.19
N SER A 34 3.56 2.99 -15.25
CA SER A 34 2.76 1.79 -15.10
C SER A 34 2.19 1.71 -13.69
N PHE A 35 1.03 1.06 -13.53
CA PHE A 35 0.52 0.71 -12.20
C PHE A 35 1.49 -0.19 -11.42
N ARG A 36 2.39 -0.90 -12.12
CA ARG A 36 3.45 -1.73 -11.53
C ARG A 36 4.51 -0.90 -10.79
N ASP A 37 4.60 0.39 -11.09
CA ASP A 37 5.50 1.33 -10.40
C ASP A 37 4.90 1.80 -9.05
N LEU A 38 3.65 1.40 -8.74
CA LEU A 38 2.98 1.79 -7.50
C LEU A 38 3.25 0.76 -6.40
N ASP A 39 3.91 1.20 -5.32
CA ASP A 39 4.14 0.36 -4.14
C ASP A 39 2.84 -0.24 -3.58
N VAL A 40 1.73 0.53 -3.61
CA VAL A 40 0.43 0.04 -3.12
C VAL A 40 -0.10 -1.11 -3.98
N TRP A 41 0.21 -1.13 -5.27
CA TRP A 41 -0.15 -2.24 -6.15
C TRP A 41 0.73 -3.46 -5.86
N ASN A 42 2.05 -3.28 -5.77
CA ASN A 42 3.00 -4.36 -5.47
C ASN A 42 2.64 -5.05 -4.15
N ARG A 43 2.41 -4.27 -3.09
CA ARG A 43 1.98 -4.80 -1.78
C ARG A 43 0.63 -5.52 -1.84
N SER A 44 -0.31 -5.01 -2.63
CA SER A 44 -1.59 -5.68 -2.84
C SER A 44 -1.45 -7.01 -3.61
N ILE A 45 -0.46 -7.13 -4.50
CA ILE A 45 -0.11 -8.39 -5.15
C ILE A 45 0.55 -9.35 -4.15
N ASP A 46 1.46 -8.86 -3.33
CA ASP A 46 2.16 -9.66 -2.31
C ASP A 46 1.23 -10.14 -1.18
N LEU A 47 0.09 -9.46 -0.98
CA LEU A 47 -0.96 -9.89 -0.06
C LEU A 47 -1.66 -11.18 -0.52
N LEU A 48 -1.82 -11.39 -1.83
CA LEU A 48 -2.53 -12.54 -2.40
C LEU A 48 -2.00 -13.89 -1.89
N PRO A 49 -0.70 -14.23 -2.02
CA PRO A 49 -0.21 -15.52 -1.55
C PRO A 49 -0.39 -15.71 -0.04
N LYS A 50 -0.28 -14.65 0.76
CA LYS A 50 -0.48 -14.72 2.23
C LYS A 50 -1.93 -15.08 2.56
N VAL A 51 -2.89 -14.41 1.91
CA VAL A 51 -4.32 -14.71 2.07
C VAL A 51 -4.63 -16.12 1.59
N TYR A 52 -4.12 -16.53 0.44
CA TYR A 52 -4.37 -17.88 -0.09
C TYR A 52 -3.77 -18.98 0.79
N GLN A 53 -2.64 -18.72 1.44
CA GLN A 53 -2.05 -19.62 2.41
C GLN A 53 -2.91 -19.72 3.69
N LEU A 54 -3.40 -18.59 4.21
CA LEU A 54 -4.30 -18.54 5.36
C LEU A 54 -5.60 -19.34 5.11
N LEU A 55 -6.18 -19.22 3.91
CA LEU A 55 -7.41 -19.93 3.54
C LEU A 55 -7.28 -21.46 3.53
N ARG A 56 -6.06 -22.03 3.59
CA ARG A 56 -5.86 -23.47 3.71
C ARG A 56 -6.28 -24.03 5.07
N GLN A 57 -6.46 -23.18 6.07
CA GLN A 57 -6.93 -23.56 7.40
C GLN A 57 -8.46 -23.76 7.46
N LEU A 58 -9.19 -23.29 6.45
CA LEU A 58 -10.64 -23.41 6.43
C LEU A 58 -11.10 -24.85 6.23
N PRO A 59 -12.22 -25.24 6.86
CA PRO A 59 -12.85 -26.52 6.62
C PRO A 59 -13.37 -26.60 5.17
N VAL A 60 -13.54 -27.82 4.64
CA VAL A 60 -13.83 -28.04 3.21
C VAL A 60 -15.18 -27.45 2.79
N GLU A 61 -16.12 -27.37 3.73
CA GLU A 61 -17.46 -26.80 3.56
C GLU A 61 -17.41 -25.29 3.26
N GLU A 62 -16.39 -24.58 3.75
CA GLU A 62 -16.20 -23.14 3.54
C GLU A 62 -15.53 -22.80 2.20
N ARG A 63 -15.12 -23.81 1.42
CA ARG A 63 -14.38 -23.64 0.17
C ARG A 63 -15.10 -22.75 -0.84
N PHE A 64 -16.42 -22.87 -0.92
CA PHE A 64 -17.29 -22.10 -1.83
C PHE A 64 -18.11 -21.02 -1.11
N ALA A 65 -17.90 -20.85 0.19
CA ALA A 65 -18.53 -19.83 1.01
C ALA A 65 -17.49 -18.77 1.40
N LEU A 66 -17.00 -18.79 2.64
CA LEU A 66 -16.08 -17.77 3.15
C LEU A 66 -14.80 -17.67 2.32
N ALA A 67 -14.23 -18.80 1.89
CA ALA A 67 -12.99 -18.80 1.13
C ALA A 67 -13.13 -18.11 -0.24
N ASP A 68 -14.28 -18.28 -0.91
CA ASP A 68 -14.53 -17.63 -2.20
C ASP A 68 -14.68 -16.11 -2.07
N GLN A 69 -15.45 -15.67 -1.07
CA GLN A 69 -15.61 -14.24 -0.79
C GLN A 69 -14.27 -13.57 -0.46
N ILE A 70 -13.43 -14.20 0.37
CA ILE A 70 -12.11 -13.69 0.71
C ILE A 70 -11.21 -13.58 -0.52
N ARG A 71 -11.18 -14.60 -1.39
CA ARG A 71 -10.39 -14.57 -2.63
C ARG A 71 -10.83 -13.42 -3.53
N ARG A 72 -12.14 -13.27 -3.75
CA ARG A 72 -12.68 -12.20 -4.59
C ARG A 72 -12.35 -10.81 -4.06
N ALA A 73 -12.54 -10.59 -2.76
CA ALA A 73 -12.17 -9.34 -2.12
C ALA A 73 -10.66 -9.04 -2.26
N CYS A 74 -9.80 -10.04 -1.99
CA CYS A 74 -8.35 -9.87 -2.08
C CYS A 74 -7.87 -9.59 -3.51
N VAL A 75 -8.37 -10.29 -4.52
CA VAL A 75 -8.02 -10.09 -5.94
C VAL A 75 -8.52 -8.75 -6.47
N SER A 76 -9.68 -8.30 -6.00
CA SER A 76 -10.30 -7.03 -6.43
C SER A 76 -9.43 -5.81 -6.08
N ILE A 77 -8.65 -5.84 -5.00
CA ILE A 77 -7.82 -4.71 -4.55
C ILE A 77 -6.77 -4.31 -5.62
N PRO A 78 -5.80 -5.18 -6.00
CA PRO A 78 -4.82 -4.83 -7.03
C PRO A 78 -5.45 -4.65 -8.41
N ALA A 79 -6.52 -5.38 -8.72
CA ALA A 79 -7.24 -5.26 -9.99
C ALA A 79 -7.81 -3.84 -10.17
N ASN A 80 -8.49 -3.30 -9.16
CA ASN A 80 -9.05 -1.96 -9.22
C ASN A 80 -7.97 -0.86 -9.21
N ILE A 81 -6.84 -1.08 -8.53
CA ILE A 81 -5.71 -0.13 -8.61
C ILE A 81 -5.18 -0.04 -10.05
N ALA A 82 -4.99 -1.18 -10.70
CA ALA A 82 -4.50 -1.26 -12.09
C ALA A 82 -5.52 -0.71 -13.09
N GLU A 83 -6.79 -1.11 -12.97
CA GLU A 83 -7.87 -0.64 -13.82
C GLU A 83 -8.00 0.88 -13.75
N GLY A 84 -8.04 1.44 -12.54
CA GLY A 84 -8.13 2.87 -12.35
C GLY A 84 -6.95 3.65 -12.93
N HIS A 85 -5.73 3.11 -12.79
CA HIS A 85 -4.53 3.71 -13.38
C HIS A 85 -4.58 3.74 -14.92
N ALA A 86 -5.23 2.76 -15.55
CA ALA A 86 -5.38 2.68 -17.00
C ALA A 86 -6.45 3.63 -17.56
N ARG A 87 -7.27 4.28 -16.73
CA ARG A 87 -8.31 5.20 -17.17
C ARG A 87 -7.77 6.58 -17.55
N GLN A 88 -8.49 7.27 -18.43
CA GLN A 88 -8.09 8.57 -18.95
C GLN A 88 -8.21 9.68 -17.90
N HIS A 89 -9.29 9.69 -17.10
CA HIS A 89 -9.55 10.78 -16.18
C HIS A 89 -9.21 10.45 -14.73
N ARG A 90 -8.55 11.38 -14.04
CA ARG A 90 -8.19 11.23 -12.61
C ARG A 90 -9.40 11.00 -11.70
N LYS A 91 -10.57 11.53 -12.05
CA LYS A 91 -11.82 11.30 -11.30
C LYS A 91 -12.22 9.82 -11.34
N GLU A 92 -12.10 9.18 -12.49
CA GLU A 92 -12.40 7.76 -12.66
C GLU A 92 -11.36 6.88 -11.96
N TYR A 93 -10.09 7.29 -11.96
CA TYR A 93 -9.08 6.60 -11.17
C TYR A 93 -9.43 6.65 -9.67
N VAL A 94 -9.79 7.82 -9.15
CA VAL A 94 -10.23 7.97 -7.76
C VAL A 94 -11.43 7.06 -7.46
N GLN A 95 -12.39 6.92 -8.38
CA GLN A 95 -13.52 6.00 -8.21
C GLN A 95 -13.07 4.54 -8.09
N SER A 96 -12.17 4.05 -8.95
CA SER A 96 -11.59 2.70 -8.81
C SER A 96 -10.86 2.50 -7.50
N LEU A 97 -10.13 3.51 -7.01
CA LEU A 97 -9.46 3.41 -5.72
C LEU A 97 -10.46 3.31 -4.56
N PHE A 98 -11.67 3.87 -4.69
CA PHE A 98 -12.74 3.64 -3.70
C PHE A 98 -13.26 2.21 -3.75
N VAL A 99 -13.37 1.60 -4.94
CA VAL A 99 -13.71 0.17 -5.06
C VAL A 99 -12.63 -0.69 -4.41
N ALA A 100 -11.34 -0.43 -4.68
CA ALA A 100 -10.24 -1.13 -4.03
C ALA A 100 -10.29 -1.01 -2.50
N LYS A 101 -10.60 0.18 -1.97
CA LYS A 101 -10.81 0.39 -0.52
C LYS A 101 -12.01 -0.38 0.02
N GLY A 102 -13.11 -0.45 -0.74
CA GLY A 102 -14.28 -1.25 -0.39
C GLY A 102 -13.93 -2.74 -0.27
N SER A 103 -13.23 -3.29 -1.26
CA SER A 103 -12.77 -4.68 -1.23
C SER A 103 -11.77 -4.95 -0.10
N LEU A 104 -10.92 -3.99 0.28
CA LEU A 104 -10.05 -4.11 1.44
C LEU A 104 -10.85 -4.18 2.76
N ALA A 105 -11.88 -3.36 2.91
CA ALA A 105 -12.76 -3.38 4.09
C ALA A 105 -13.61 -4.66 4.15
N GLU A 106 -14.04 -5.17 3.00
CA GLU A 106 -14.71 -6.47 2.88
C GLU A 106 -13.78 -7.59 3.33
N LEU A 107 -12.53 -7.62 2.84
CA LEU A 107 -11.51 -8.58 3.28
C LEU A 107 -11.28 -8.52 4.80
N GLN A 108 -11.15 -7.32 5.39
CA GLN A 108 -11.05 -7.13 6.85
C GLN A 108 -12.23 -7.77 7.57
N THR A 109 -13.44 -7.50 7.10
CA THR A 109 -14.68 -8.00 7.70
C THR A 109 -14.74 -9.53 7.66
N LEU A 110 -14.36 -10.14 6.53
CA LEU A 110 -14.39 -11.58 6.36
C LEU A 110 -13.33 -12.29 7.22
N LEU A 111 -12.15 -11.69 7.41
CA LEU A 111 -11.15 -12.22 8.36
C LEU A 111 -11.63 -12.14 9.82
N VAL A 112 -12.31 -11.05 10.19
CA VAL A 112 -12.95 -10.94 11.51
C VAL A 112 -14.03 -12.02 11.69
N ALA A 113 -14.85 -12.26 10.66
CA ALA A 113 -15.86 -13.32 10.69
C ALA A 113 -15.21 -14.70 10.83
N GLY A 114 -14.16 -15.00 10.06
CA GLY A 114 -13.41 -16.25 10.18
C GLY A 114 -12.85 -16.49 11.59
N ARG A 115 -12.33 -15.45 12.26
CA ARG A 115 -11.93 -15.55 13.66
C ARG A 115 -13.09 -15.79 14.61
N LYS A 116 -14.25 -15.17 14.38
CA LYS A 116 -15.45 -15.35 15.21
C LYS A 116 -16.08 -16.73 15.07
N LEU A 117 -15.79 -17.41 13.97
CA LEU A 117 -16.17 -18.80 13.71
C LEU A 117 -15.07 -19.79 14.11
N ASP A 118 -14.03 -19.33 14.82
CA ASP A 118 -12.89 -20.11 15.28
C ASP A 118 -12.07 -20.79 14.16
N TYR A 119 -12.17 -20.29 12.92
CA TYR A 119 -11.40 -20.80 11.78
C TYR A 119 -9.97 -20.28 11.71
N PHE A 120 -9.72 -19.10 12.29
CA PHE A 120 -8.39 -18.50 12.36
C PHE A 120 -8.13 -17.99 13.76
N SER A 121 -6.90 -18.12 14.23
CA SER A 121 -6.47 -17.41 15.44
C SER A 121 -6.06 -15.96 15.14
N SER A 122 -5.86 -15.18 16.20
CA SER A 122 -5.26 -13.85 16.06
C SER A 122 -3.81 -13.92 15.56
N ALA A 123 -3.09 -15.01 15.86
CA ALA A 123 -1.73 -15.20 15.37
C ALA A 123 -1.71 -15.49 13.87
N ASP A 124 -2.63 -16.32 13.37
CA ASP A 124 -2.74 -16.68 11.95
C ASP A 124 -3.00 -15.46 11.06
N THR A 125 -3.81 -14.52 11.55
CA THR A 125 -4.25 -13.35 10.79
C THR A 125 -3.32 -12.14 10.90
N ARG A 126 -2.38 -12.14 11.87
CA ARG A 126 -1.65 -10.93 12.25
C ARG A 126 -0.88 -10.29 11.11
N GLU A 127 -0.12 -11.08 10.37
CA GLU A 127 0.70 -10.57 9.26
C GLU A 127 -0.18 -10.01 8.14
N VAL A 128 -1.26 -10.71 7.81
CA VAL A 128 -2.23 -10.31 6.79
C VAL A 128 -2.91 -8.99 7.17
N GLU A 129 -3.34 -8.84 8.43
CA GLU A 129 -3.97 -7.62 8.93
C GLU A 129 -3.03 -6.42 8.92
N LEU A 130 -1.77 -6.60 9.33
CA LEU A 130 -0.75 -5.54 9.26
C LEU A 130 -0.52 -5.06 7.83
N GLU A 131 -0.46 -6.00 6.88
CA GLU A 131 -0.29 -5.67 5.47
C GLU A 131 -1.50 -4.90 4.93
N MET A 132 -2.71 -5.30 5.33
CA MET A 132 -3.96 -4.62 4.96
C MET A 132 -4.04 -3.20 5.54
N GLU A 133 -3.59 -2.97 6.77
CA GLU A 133 -3.51 -1.62 7.37
C GLU A 133 -2.59 -0.70 6.57
N GLU A 134 -1.46 -1.22 6.13
CA GLU A 134 -0.51 -0.47 5.33
C GLU A 134 -1.04 -0.15 3.93
N ILE A 135 -1.64 -1.12 3.25
CA ILE A 135 -2.33 -0.90 1.97
C ILE A 135 -3.42 0.17 2.12
N ALA A 136 -4.20 0.15 3.22
CA ALA A 136 -5.21 1.16 3.49
C ALA A 136 -4.61 2.58 3.60
N LYS A 137 -3.50 2.73 4.33
CA LYS A 137 -2.78 4.01 4.46
C LYS A 137 -2.29 4.51 3.10
N MET A 138 -1.74 3.62 2.27
CA MET A 138 -1.22 3.97 0.95
C MET A 138 -2.33 4.35 -0.04
N LEU A 139 -3.44 3.60 -0.05
CA LEU A 139 -4.64 3.95 -0.85
C LEU A 139 -5.16 5.34 -0.46
N ASN A 140 -5.24 5.64 0.84
CA ASN A 140 -5.64 6.96 1.32
C ASN A 140 -4.65 8.07 0.91
N GLY A 141 -3.35 7.78 0.93
CA GLY A 141 -2.31 8.69 0.41
C GLY A 141 -2.49 8.99 -1.08
N LEU A 142 -2.70 7.95 -1.89
CA LEU A 142 -2.88 8.04 -3.33
C LEU A 142 -4.15 8.83 -3.69
N VAL A 143 -5.29 8.52 -3.08
CA VAL A 143 -6.54 9.26 -3.28
C VAL A 143 -6.39 10.74 -2.95
N ARG A 144 -5.76 11.07 -1.81
CA ARG A 144 -5.49 12.47 -1.43
C ARG A 144 -4.59 13.17 -2.44
N SER A 145 -3.56 12.49 -2.95
CA SER A 145 -2.66 13.03 -3.97
C SER A 145 -3.40 13.34 -5.27
N LEU A 146 -4.21 12.40 -5.76
CA LEU A 146 -4.98 12.56 -7.00
C LEU A 146 -6.03 13.67 -6.89
N ARG A 147 -6.76 13.73 -5.77
CA ARG A 147 -7.74 14.80 -5.52
C ARG A 147 -7.11 16.19 -5.53
N ARG A 148 -5.95 16.37 -4.90
CA ARG A 148 -5.21 17.65 -4.96
C ARG A 148 -4.81 18.04 -6.38
N ARG A 149 -4.45 17.07 -7.24
CA ARG A 149 -4.12 17.33 -8.65
C ARG A 149 -5.37 17.67 -9.49
N ILE A 150 -6.54 17.14 -9.14
CA ILE A 150 -7.81 17.51 -9.78
C ILE A 150 -8.13 18.97 -9.45
N SER A 151 -8.11 19.36 -8.17
CA SER A 151 -8.45 20.72 -7.73
C SER A 151 -7.50 21.82 -8.23
N ARG A 152 -6.25 21.49 -8.58
CA ARG A 152 -5.26 22.43 -9.12
C ARG A 152 -5.28 22.55 -10.65
N GLY A 153 -5.96 21.62 -11.33
CA GLY A 153 -6.06 21.58 -12.79
C GLY A 153 -7.48 21.82 -13.29
N SER A 154 -8.34 22.40 -12.45
CA SER A 154 -9.66 22.93 -12.79
C SER A 154 -9.63 24.44 -12.77
#